data_AF-A0A6G0W2Y7-F1
#
_entry.id   AF-A0A6G0W2Y7-F1
#
_cell.length_a   1.000
_cell.length_b   1.000
_cell.length_c   1.000
_cell.angle_alpha   90.00
_cell.angle_beta   90.00
_cell.angle_gamma   90.00
#
_symmetry.space_group_name_H-M   'P 1'
#
loop_
_entity.id
_entity.type
_entity.pdbx_description
1 polymer ?
#
loop_
_entity_poly.entity_id
_entity_poly.type
_entity_poly.pdbx_seq_one_letter_code
_entity_poly.pdbx_strand_id
1 'polypeptide(L)'
;QDTFFNDYLSHKRKHLFQNIDVFVYLFEAKNGDEEFAKDLKQFQSLLSAICEDSPFVNVFCLIHKMDLVKPDQREKLFKDRENELINISKPVKISCYMTSIWDESLYGVWSSIVYRLMSNVQKLENTLKLFAEEMECDEVILFERATLLVVAKYVRVPPNDEKRPQRVSKTIKNFKAKLDRNKISHDLFEIKLSRLTIFIHKFIFDTFLMVVTRDTLTELISFNIKSLKTHFSKLLQDSCQQPKTSG
;
A
#
# COMPACT_ATOMS: atom_id res chain seq x y z
N GLN A 1 27.05 -11.95 4.59
CA GLN A 1 25.74 -11.96 3.92
C GLN A 1 25.82 -12.74 2.61
N ASP A 2 26.93 -12.64 1.86
CA ASP A 2 27.18 -13.35 0.60
C ASP A 2 26.99 -14.88 0.65
N THR A 3 27.33 -15.54 1.76
CA THR A 3 27.12 -16.98 1.96
C THR A 3 25.63 -17.37 1.92
N PHE A 4 24.75 -16.58 2.52
CA PHE A 4 23.30 -16.83 2.47
C PHE A 4 22.72 -16.59 1.08
N PHE A 5 23.26 -15.62 0.33
CA PHE A 5 22.82 -15.33 -1.04
C PHE A 5 23.13 -16.47 -2.01
N ASN A 6 24.32 -17.05 -1.90
CA ASN A 6 24.72 -18.19 -2.71
C ASN A 6 23.88 -19.44 -2.40
N ASP A 7 23.39 -19.60 -1.17
CA ASP A 7 22.47 -20.68 -0.80
C ASP A 7 21.08 -20.54 -1.46
N TYR A 8 20.59 -19.31 -1.64
CA TYR A 8 19.32 -19.03 -2.35
C TYR A 8 19.39 -19.42 -3.83
N LEU A 9 20.52 -19.14 -4.49
CA LEU A 9 20.72 -19.42 -5.92
C LEU A 9 21.10 -20.88 -6.23
N SER A 10 21.65 -21.61 -5.26
CA SER A 10 22.15 -22.98 -5.46
C SER A 10 21.12 -24.07 -5.07
N HIS A 11 20.76 -24.18 -3.79
CA HIS A 11 20.04 -25.36 -3.27
C HIS A 11 18.52 -25.18 -3.16
N LYS A 12 17.99 -23.94 -3.18
CA LYS A 12 16.54 -23.66 -3.02
C LYS A 12 15.89 -22.95 -4.21
N ARG A 13 16.61 -22.76 -5.32
CA ARG A 13 16.21 -21.97 -6.49
C ARG A 13 14.79 -22.30 -7.00
N LYS A 14 14.46 -23.58 -7.22
CA LYS A 14 13.17 -23.99 -7.80
C LYS A 14 11.95 -23.69 -6.91
N HIS A 15 12.07 -23.82 -5.59
CA HIS A 15 10.93 -23.58 -4.69
C HIS A 15 10.73 -22.09 -4.42
N LEU A 16 11.78 -21.28 -4.53
CA LEU A 16 11.73 -19.87 -4.16
C LEU A 16 11.28 -18.96 -5.28
N PHE A 17 11.54 -19.33 -6.54
CA PHE A 17 11.33 -18.44 -7.69
C PHE A 17 10.10 -18.79 -8.55
N GLN A 18 9.36 -19.84 -8.17
CA GLN A 18 8.11 -20.21 -8.81
C GLN A 18 6.91 -19.49 -8.18
N ASN A 19 5.96 -19.08 -9.03
CA ASN A 19 4.71 -18.43 -8.65
C ASN A 19 4.91 -17.12 -7.85
N ILE A 20 5.88 -16.29 -8.26
CA ILE A 20 6.09 -14.98 -7.66
C ILE A 20 5.21 -13.94 -8.36
N ASP A 21 4.21 -13.42 -7.65
CA ASP A 21 3.39 -12.29 -8.13
C ASP A 21 4.11 -10.94 -7.92
N VAL A 22 4.90 -10.82 -6.85
CA VAL A 22 5.57 -9.58 -6.44
C VAL A 22 6.99 -9.88 -5.95
N PHE A 23 7.96 -9.13 -6.48
CA PHE A 23 9.34 -9.10 -6.01
C PHE A 23 9.68 -7.70 -5.47
N VAL A 24 10.09 -7.62 -4.21
CA VAL A 24 10.52 -6.36 -3.58
C VAL A 24 12.00 -6.47 -3.23
N TYR A 25 12.80 -5.52 -3.72
CA TYR A 25 14.23 -5.43 -3.39
C TYR A 25 14.54 -4.08 -2.73
N LEU A 26 15.34 -4.10 -1.67
CA LEU A 26 15.72 -2.90 -0.91
C LEU A 26 17.17 -2.53 -1.22
N PHE A 27 17.39 -1.26 -1.58
CA PHE A 27 18.69 -0.64 -1.72
C PHE A 27 18.88 0.36 -0.58
N GLU A 28 20.05 0.38 0.05
CA GLU A 28 20.32 1.35 1.11
C GLU A 28 20.84 2.67 0.51
N ALA A 29 20.17 3.79 0.77
CA ALA A 29 20.44 5.08 0.12
C ALA A 29 21.83 5.64 0.43
N LYS A 30 22.44 5.25 1.55
CA LYS A 30 23.76 5.71 1.96
C LYS A 30 24.91 4.92 1.33
N ASN A 31 24.60 3.80 0.65
CA ASN A 31 25.63 2.96 0.04
C ASN A 31 26.43 3.81 -0.94
N GLY A 32 27.75 3.74 -0.80
CA GLY A 32 28.67 4.35 -1.76
C GLY A 32 28.51 3.68 -3.13
N ASP A 33 29.05 4.29 -4.17
CA ASP A 33 28.88 3.79 -5.54
C ASP A 33 29.42 2.37 -5.74
N GLU A 34 30.50 2.00 -5.04
CA GLU A 34 31.04 0.64 -5.08
C GLU A 34 30.11 -0.41 -4.46
N GLU A 35 29.47 -0.09 -3.34
CA GLU A 35 28.52 -0.98 -2.67
C GLU A 35 27.23 -1.08 -3.48
N PHE A 36 26.74 0.05 -3.99
CA PHE A 36 25.58 0.05 -4.88
C PHE A 36 25.82 -0.78 -6.13
N ALA A 37 26.99 -0.70 -6.76
CA ALA A 37 27.33 -1.52 -7.92
C ALA A 37 27.34 -3.03 -7.61
N LYS A 38 27.69 -3.43 -6.37
CA LYS A 38 27.56 -4.84 -5.93
C LYS A 38 26.10 -5.23 -5.75
N ASP A 39 25.30 -4.38 -5.11
CA ASP A 39 23.86 -4.60 -4.94
C ASP A 39 23.14 -4.71 -6.28
N LEU A 40 23.53 -3.93 -7.29
CA LEU A 40 22.98 -4.00 -8.63
C LEU A 40 23.24 -5.35 -9.31
N LYS A 41 24.48 -5.86 -9.21
CA LYS A 41 24.82 -7.19 -9.74
C LYS A 41 24.01 -8.28 -9.06
N GLN A 42 23.85 -8.18 -7.74
CA GLN A 42 23.04 -9.11 -6.96
C GLN A 42 21.57 -9.07 -7.39
N PHE A 43 20.99 -7.87 -7.49
CA PHE A 43 19.63 -7.66 -7.95
C PHE A 43 19.39 -8.19 -9.38
N GLN A 44 20.31 -7.93 -10.31
CA GLN A 44 20.19 -8.42 -11.69
C GLN A 44 20.20 -9.96 -11.76
N SER A 45 21.05 -10.61 -10.96
CA SER A 45 21.12 -12.07 -10.86
C SER A 45 19.79 -12.66 -10.35
N LEU A 46 19.23 -12.07 -9.28
CA LEU A 46 17.91 -12.48 -8.77
C LEU A 46 16.79 -12.23 -9.78
N LEU A 47 16.77 -11.05 -10.40
CA LEU A 47 15.74 -10.68 -11.36
C LEU A 47 15.70 -11.66 -12.53
N SER A 48 16.88 -12.02 -13.04
CA SER A 48 17.02 -13.01 -14.13
C SER A 48 16.47 -14.37 -13.71
N ALA A 49 16.85 -14.85 -12.52
CA ALA A 49 16.37 -16.12 -11.99
C ALA A 49 14.86 -16.14 -11.73
N ILE A 50 14.27 -15.04 -11.25
CA ILE A 50 12.83 -14.92 -11.04
C ILE A 50 12.09 -14.92 -12.38
N CYS A 51 12.59 -14.19 -13.38
CA CYS A 51 11.92 -14.08 -14.66
C CYS A 51 11.95 -15.38 -15.49
N GLU A 52 12.87 -16.31 -15.20
CA GLU A 52 12.87 -17.65 -15.80
C GLU A 52 11.61 -18.45 -15.43
N ASP A 53 11.19 -18.38 -14.16
CA ASP A 53 10.06 -19.17 -13.63
C ASP A 53 8.76 -18.34 -13.44
N SER A 54 8.87 -17.01 -13.37
CA SER A 54 7.78 -16.06 -13.08
C SER A 54 7.88 -14.80 -13.96
N PRO A 55 7.56 -14.87 -15.27
CA PRO A 55 7.78 -13.78 -16.22
C PRO A 55 6.88 -12.54 -16.01
N PHE A 56 5.76 -12.71 -15.29
CA PHE A 56 4.78 -11.65 -15.04
C PHE A 56 4.92 -10.99 -13.66
N VAL A 57 6.05 -11.22 -12.98
CA VAL A 57 6.31 -10.67 -11.65
C VAL A 57 6.24 -9.14 -11.64
N ASN A 58 5.59 -8.57 -10.63
CA ASN A 58 5.63 -7.13 -10.37
C ASN A 58 6.87 -6.80 -9.53
N VAL A 59 7.79 -6.00 -10.08
CA VAL A 59 9.07 -5.69 -9.41
C VAL A 59 9.05 -4.30 -8.80
N PHE A 60 9.39 -4.23 -7.51
CA PHE A 60 9.45 -3.00 -6.71
C PHE A 60 10.85 -2.83 -6.13
N CYS A 61 11.48 -1.69 -6.41
CA CYS A 61 12.80 -1.34 -5.88
C CYS A 61 12.66 -0.20 -4.88
N LEU A 62 13.02 -0.44 -3.63
CA LEU A 62 12.91 0.55 -2.56
C LEU A 62 14.28 1.11 -2.25
N ILE A 63 14.51 2.38 -2.56
CA ILE A 63 15.68 3.11 -2.12
C ILE A 63 15.37 3.58 -0.69
N HIS A 64 15.91 2.85 0.27
CA HIS A 64 15.54 2.89 1.69
C HIS A 64 16.53 3.69 2.54
N LYS A 65 16.10 4.10 3.74
CA LYS A 65 16.83 5.00 4.65
C LYS A 65 17.09 6.39 4.05
N MET A 66 16.15 6.89 3.25
CA MET A 66 16.24 8.24 2.65
C MET A 66 16.28 9.37 3.68
N ASP A 67 15.89 9.10 4.93
CA ASP A 67 16.05 10.01 6.07
C ASP A 67 17.52 10.40 6.32
N LEU A 68 18.47 9.51 6.01
CA LEU A 68 19.90 9.76 6.18
C LEU A 68 20.50 10.65 5.09
N VAL A 69 19.77 10.87 4.00
CA VAL A 69 20.18 11.73 2.88
C VAL A 69 19.65 13.13 3.11
N LYS A 70 20.47 14.15 2.82
CA LYS A 70 20.07 15.56 2.98
C LYS A 70 18.90 15.90 2.05
N PRO A 71 17.86 16.63 2.52
CA PRO A 71 16.63 16.86 1.75
C PRO A 71 16.83 17.40 0.33
N ASP A 72 17.79 18.31 0.15
CA ASP A 72 18.19 18.94 -1.11
C ASP A 72 18.84 17.96 -2.11
N GLN A 73 19.36 16.83 -1.63
CA GLN A 73 20.05 15.83 -2.45
C GLN A 73 19.18 14.61 -2.75
N ARG A 74 18.06 14.42 -2.04
CA ARG A 74 17.22 13.21 -2.12
C ARG A 74 16.70 12.93 -3.52
N GLU A 75 16.14 13.95 -4.17
CA GLU A 75 15.51 13.78 -5.48
C GLU A 75 16.55 13.45 -6.56
N LYS A 76 17.70 14.13 -6.54
CA LYS A 76 18.80 13.87 -7.45
C LYS A 76 19.32 12.44 -7.29
N LEU A 77 19.67 12.05 -6.06
CA LEU A 77 20.14 10.69 -5.76
C LEU A 77 19.10 9.65 -6.21
N PHE A 78 17.82 9.87 -5.91
CA PHE A 78 16.76 8.95 -6.30
C PHE A 78 16.68 8.79 -7.83
N LYS A 79 16.65 9.90 -8.58
CA LYS A 79 16.60 9.89 -10.05
C LYS A 79 17.80 9.16 -10.66
N ASP A 80 19.01 9.42 -10.16
CA ASP A 80 20.24 8.80 -10.66
C ASP A 80 20.17 7.27 -10.47
N ARG A 81 19.83 6.82 -9.27
CA ARG A 81 19.70 5.39 -8.92
C ARG A 81 18.53 4.73 -9.65
N GLU A 82 17.39 5.41 -9.77
CA GLU A 82 16.21 4.94 -10.50
C GLU A 82 16.52 4.68 -11.97
N ASN A 83 17.22 5.61 -12.63
CA ASN A 83 17.61 5.47 -14.03
C ASN A 83 18.54 4.27 -14.24
N GLU A 84 19.50 4.07 -13.35
CA GLU A 84 20.41 2.93 -13.40
C GLU A 84 19.65 1.61 -13.24
N LEU A 85 18.77 1.51 -12.23
CA LEU A 85 17.92 0.35 -12.00
C LEU A 85 17.03 0.03 -13.21
N ILE A 86 16.34 1.03 -13.77
CA ILE A 86 15.50 0.85 -14.95
C ILE A 86 16.32 0.33 -16.14
N ASN A 87 17.54 0.84 -16.32
CA ASN A 87 18.39 0.42 -17.43
C ASN A 87 18.85 -1.04 -17.28
N ILE A 88 19.29 -1.46 -16.10
CA ILE A 88 19.75 -2.84 -15.88
C ILE A 88 18.60 -3.86 -15.84
N SER A 89 17.38 -3.42 -15.52
CA SER A 89 16.21 -4.29 -15.45
C SER A 89 15.57 -4.57 -16.80
N LYS A 90 15.92 -3.84 -17.88
CA LYS A 90 15.33 -4.07 -19.21
C LYS A 90 15.48 -5.54 -19.65
N PRO A 91 14.43 -6.17 -20.18
CA PRO A 91 13.13 -5.58 -20.58
C PRO A 91 12.07 -5.51 -19.47
N VAL A 92 12.36 -5.97 -18.25
CA VAL A 92 11.42 -6.00 -17.12
C VAL A 92 11.11 -4.58 -16.65
N LYS A 93 9.81 -4.30 -16.47
CA LYS A 93 9.36 -3.02 -15.90
C LYS A 93 9.43 -3.09 -14.38
N ILE A 94 10.06 -2.09 -13.77
CA ILE A 94 10.18 -1.96 -12.32
C ILE A 94 9.49 -0.67 -11.84
N SER A 95 9.14 -0.62 -10.56
CA SER A 95 8.68 0.60 -9.89
C SER A 95 9.64 0.95 -8.75
N CYS A 96 10.22 2.15 -8.78
CA CYS A 96 11.18 2.62 -7.78
C CYS A 96 10.50 3.56 -6.78
N TYR A 97 10.88 3.47 -5.50
CA TYR A 97 10.32 4.33 -4.45
C TYR A 97 11.38 4.77 -3.44
N MET A 98 11.32 6.04 -3.05
CA MET A 98 12.02 6.56 -1.88
C MET A 98 11.30 6.11 -0.62
N THR A 99 12.01 5.49 0.33
CA THR A 99 11.41 5.05 1.58
C THR A 99 12.24 5.34 2.82
N SER A 100 11.53 5.52 3.94
CA SER A 100 12.09 5.63 5.28
C SER A 100 11.09 5.09 6.31
N ILE A 101 11.61 4.52 7.40
CA ILE A 101 10.81 4.15 8.56
C ILE A 101 10.35 5.37 9.38
N TRP A 102 10.93 6.54 9.12
CA TRP A 102 10.68 7.76 9.90
C TRP A 102 9.57 8.63 9.33
N ASP A 103 9.14 8.39 8.09
CA ASP A 103 8.06 9.13 7.41
C ASP A 103 6.88 8.19 7.02
N GLU A 104 5.98 8.65 6.16
CA GLU A 104 4.79 7.91 5.68
C GLU A 104 5.06 7.07 4.42
N SER A 105 6.25 7.15 3.83
CA SER A 105 6.56 6.59 2.50
C SER A 105 6.30 5.09 2.39
N LEU A 106 6.64 4.32 3.44
CA LEU A 106 6.41 2.88 3.46
C LEU A 106 4.93 2.52 3.36
N TYR A 107 4.03 3.29 3.98
CA TYR A 107 2.59 3.05 3.82
C TYR A 107 2.17 3.22 2.36
N GLY A 108 2.75 4.19 1.65
CA GLY A 108 2.46 4.41 0.23
C GLY A 108 2.88 3.24 -0.65
N VAL A 109 4.11 2.77 -0.46
CA VAL A 109 4.66 1.63 -1.20
C VAL A 109 3.87 0.36 -0.94
N TRP A 110 3.68 0.00 0.33
CA TRP A 110 2.99 -1.23 0.69
C TRP A 110 1.51 -1.18 0.29
N SER A 111 0.85 -0.02 0.37
CA SER A 111 -0.51 0.12 -0.16
C SER A 111 -0.55 -0.05 -1.68
N SER A 112 0.45 0.47 -2.41
CA SER A 112 0.55 0.26 -3.87
C SER A 112 0.77 -1.20 -4.23
N ILE A 113 1.61 -1.92 -3.48
CA ILE A 113 1.84 -3.36 -3.68
C ILE A 113 0.53 -4.12 -3.45
N VAL A 114 -0.13 -3.87 -2.32
CA VAL A 114 -1.40 -4.50 -1.95
C VAL A 114 -2.50 -4.18 -2.96
N TYR A 115 -2.57 -2.94 -3.46
CA TYR A 115 -3.50 -2.54 -4.51
C TYR A 115 -3.30 -3.35 -5.81
N ARG A 116 -2.05 -3.59 -6.24
CA ARG A 116 -1.77 -4.37 -7.45
C ARG A 116 -2.10 -5.85 -7.31
N LEU A 117 -2.06 -6.39 -6.10
CA LEU A 117 -2.42 -7.78 -5.82
C LEU A 117 -3.94 -8.01 -5.75
N MET A 118 -4.73 -6.95 -5.63
CA MET A 118 -6.19 -7.08 -5.52
C MET A 118 -6.88 -7.08 -6.90
N SER A 119 -7.59 -8.16 -7.19
CA SER A 119 -8.31 -8.35 -8.46
C SER A 119 -9.61 -7.55 -8.60
N ASN A 120 -10.20 -7.06 -7.49
CA ASN A 120 -11.53 -6.42 -7.50
C ASN A 120 -11.52 -4.98 -6.98
N VAL A 121 -10.36 -4.32 -6.95
CA VAL A 121 -10.23 -3.00 -6.32
C VAL A 121 -11.09 -1.93 -7.00
N GLN A 122 -11.27 -1.97 -8.32
CA GLN A 122 -12.13 -1.03 -9.04
C GLN A 122 -13.60 -1.15 -8.65
N LYS A 123 -14.09 -2.38 -8.38
CA LYS A 123 -15.46 -2.57 -7.88
C LYS A 123 -15.61 -1.95 -6.50
N LEU A 124 -14.64 -2.16 -5.61
CA LEU A 124 -14.63 -1.55 -4.27
C LEU A 124 -14.63 -0.02 -4.37
N GLU A 125 -13.75 0.55 -5.20
CA GLU A 125 -13.68 2.01 -5.41
C GLU A 125 -15.00 2.57 -5.97
N ASN A 126 -15.64 1.87 -6.91
CA ASN A 126 -16.95 2.27 -7.43
C ASN A 126 -18.04 2.22 -6.34
N THR A 127 -18.07 1.19 -5.51
CA THR A 127 -19.02 1.13 -4.39
C THR A 127 -18.78 2.24 -3.37
N LEU A 128 -17.52 2.53 -3.04
CA LEU A 128 -17.17 3.65 -2.16
C LEU A 128 -17.58 5.00 -2.78
N LYS A 129 -17.42 5.15 -4.10
CA LYS A 129 -17.87 6.33 -4.84
C LYS A 129 -19.38 6.52 -4.73
N LEU A 130 -20.17 5.49 -5.04
CA LEU A 130 -21.63 5.58 -4.97
C LEU A 130 -22.10 5.95 -3.57
N PHE A 131 -21.54 5.29 -2.54
CA PHE A 131 -21.81 5.63 -1.15
C PHE A 131 -21.45 7.08 -0.82
N ALA A 132 -20.28 7.55 -1.24
CA ALA A 132 -19.85 8.91 -0.99
C ALA A 132 -20.68 9.96 -1.74
N GLU A 133 -21.19 9.62 -2.92
CA GLU A 133 -22.08 10.47 -3.70
C GLU A 133 -23.45 10.60 -3.02
N GLU A 134 -24.06 9.47 -2.62
CA GLU A 134 -25.35 9.44 -1.92
C GLU A 134 -25.30 10.13 -0.55
N MET A 135 -24.19 9.99 0.18
CA MET A 135 -24.01 10.55 1.52
C MET A 135 -23.32 11.92 1.52
N GLU A 136 -23.14 12.53 0.35
CA GLU A 136 -22.46 13.82 0.18
C GLU A 136 -21.08 13.91 0.87
N CYS A 137 -20.37 12.79 0.95
CA CYS A 137 -19.07 12.72 1.61
C CYS A 137 -17.97 13.28 0.70
N ASP A 138 -16.95 13.85 1.32
CA ASP A 138 -15.78 14.42 0.64
C ASP A 138 -14.72 13.34 0.34
N GLU A 139 -14.53 12.42 1.27
CA GLU A 139 -13.51 11.39 1.20
C GLU A 139 -13.98 10.14 1.94
N VAL A 140 -13.83 8.99 1.28
CA VAL A 140 -14.12 7.68 1.86
C VAL A 140 -12.94 6.77 1.58
N ILE A 141 -12.30 6.25 2.63
CA ILE A 141 -11.12 5.39 2.52
C ILE A 141 -11.35 4.10 3.27
N LEU A 142 -11.08 2.99 2.58
CA LEU A 142 -11.05 1.66 3.15
C LEU A 142 -9.59 1.27 3.46
N PHE A 143 -9.32 0.93 4.72
CA PHE A 143 -8.01 0.48 5.20
C PHE A 143 -8.06 -0.96 5.68
N GLU A 144 -6.97 -1.70 5.56
CA GLU A 144 -6.80 -2.97 6.26
C GLU A 144 -6.52 -2.71 7.77
N ARG A 145 -7.20 -3.42 8.67
CA ARG A 145 -7.29 -3.07 10.10
C ARG A 145 -5.98 -3.23 10.87
N ALA A 146 -5.13 -4.19 10.51
CA ALA A 146 -3.90 -4.46 11.24
C ALA A 146 -2.76 -3.53 10.78
N THR A 147 -2.55 -3.44 9.47
CA THR A 147 -1.45 -2.73 8.81
C THR A 147 -1.78 -1.27 8.51
N LEU A 148 -3.08 -0.91 8.46
CA LEU A 148 -3.57 0.41 8.10
C LEU A 148 -3.18 0.81 6.66
N LEU A 149 -2.91 -0.17 5.80
CA LEU A 149 -2.69 0.06 4.38
C LEU A 149 -4.00 0.43 3.69
N VAL A 150 -3.91 1.35 2.73
CA VAL A 150 -5.07 1.77 1.92
C VAL A 150 -5.41 0.65 0.95
N VAL A 151 -6.65 0.17 1.03
CA VAL A 151 -7.20 -0.89 0.18
C VAL A 151 -7.87 -0.28 -1.05
N ALA A 152 -8.78 0.66 -0.80
CA ALA A 152 -9.55 1.38 -1.80
C ALA A 152 -9.90 2.76 -1.27
N LYS A 153 -10.07 3.74 -2.15
CA LYS A 153 -10.47 5.09 -1.75
C LYS A 153 -11.33 5.75 -2.81
N TYR A 154 -12.19 6.65 -2.36
CA TYR A 154 -12.83 7.64 -3.18
C TYR A 154 -12.61 9.02 -2.55
N VAL A 155 -12.26 9.99 -3.38
CA VAL A 155 -12.09 11.38 -2.95
C VAL A 155 -12.78 12.26 -3.97
N ARG A 156 -13.80 13.01 -3.53
CA ARG A 156 -14.64 13.84 -4.39
C ARG A 156 -13.85 14.95 -5.07
N VAL A 157 -13.02 15.65 -4.29
CA VAL A 157 -12.11 16.68 -4.78
C VAL A 157 -10.69 16.27 -4.42
N PRO A 158 -9.84 15.92 -5.41
CA PRO A 158 -8.47 15.51 -5.15
C PRO A 158 -7.73 16.54 -4.28
N PRO A 159 -7.13 16.12 -3.15
CA PRO A 159 -6.43 17.03 -2.26
C PRO A 159 -5.11 17.47 -2.90
N ASN A 160 -4.65 18.68 -2.58
CA ASN A 160 -3.31 19.13 -2.96
C ASN A 160 -2.19 18.26 -2.35
N ASP A 161 -2.48 17.55 -1.25
CA ASP A 161 -1.56 16.61 -0.61
C ASP A 161 -1.83 15.17 -1.09
N GLU A 162 -1.09 14.75 -2.12
CA GLU A 162 -1.17 13.38 -2.66
C GLU A 162 -0.83 12.30 -1.62
N LYS A 163 0.00 12.64 -0.63
CA LYS A 163 0.46 11.72 0.43
C LYS A 163 -0.49 11.69 1.63
N ARG A 164 -1.61 12.42 1.57
CA ARG A 164 -2.60 12.48 2.64
C ARG A 164 -3.06 11.09 3.11
N PRO A 165 -3.43 10.13 2.24
CA PRO A 165 -3.88 8.82 2.71
C PRO A 165 -2.83 8.08 3.56
N GLN A 166 -1.55 8.17 3.18
CA GLN A 166 -0.44 7.54 3.89
C GLN A 166 -0.17 8.21 5.25
N ARG A 167 -0.27 9.55 5.29
CA ARG A 167 -0.19 10.32 6.55
C ARG A 167 -1.32 9.96 7.51
N VAL A 168 -2.53 9.78 6.97
CA VAL A 168 -3.70 9.32 7.72
C VAL A 168 -3.45 7.91 8.26
N SER A 169 -2.97 6.95 7.44
CA SER A 169 -2.59 5.60 7.90
C SER A 169 -1.63 5.65 9.08
N LYS A 170 -0.55 6.44 8.99
CA LYS A 170 0.43 6.61 10.06
C LYS A 170 -0.19 7.21 11.32
N THR A 171 -1.06 8.22 11.17
CA THR A 171 -1.75 8.89 12.28
C THR A 171 -2.70 7.93 12.99
N ILE A 172 -3.52 7.19 12.24
CA ILE A 172 -4.45 6.19 12.80
C ILE A 172 -3.67 5.06 13.46
N LYS A 173 -2.54 4.61 12.89
CA LYS A 173 -1.69 3.58 13.51
C LYS A 173 -1.18 4.04 14.89
N ASN A 174 -0.69 5.28 14.97
CA ASN A 174 -0.22 5.86 16.24
C ASN A 174 -1.35 6.03 17.25
N PHE A 175 -2.54 6.44 16.79
CA PHE A 175 -3.73 6.54 17.62
C PHE A 175 -4.17 5.17 18.15
N LYS A 176 -4.28 4.17 17.29
CA LYS A 176 -4.59 2.78 17.64
C LYS A 176 -3.61 2.21 18.68
N ALA A 177 -2.31 2.41 18.49
CA ALA A 177 -1.30 1.98 19.46
C ALA A 177 -1.45 2.67 20.83
N LYS A 178 -2.04 3.87 20.91
CA LYS A 178 -2.39 4.50 22.19
C LYS A 178 -3.65 3.87 22.79
N LEU A 179 -4.67 3.58 22.00
CA LEU A 179 -5.89 2.91 22.46
C LEU A 179 -5.59 1.51 23.00
N ASP A 180 -4.81 0.72 22.28
CA ASP A 180 -4.42 -0.64 22.66
C ASP A 180 -3.70 -0.65 24.01
N ARG A 181 -2.78 0.30 24.23
CA ARG A 181 -2.08 0.46 25.52
C ARG A 181 -3.03 0.76 26.68
N ASN A 182 -4.12 1.47 26.42
CA ASN A 182 -5.14 1.82 27.41
C ASN A 182 -6.31 0.81 27.44
N LYS A 183 -6.24 -0.28 26.66
CA LYS A 183 -7.30 -1.30 26.53
C LYS A 183 -8.65 -0.70 26.10
N ILE A 184 -8.63 0.38 25.33
CA ILE A 184 -9.82 1.03 24.79
C ILE A 184 -10.15 0.39 23.45
N SER A 185 -11.36 -0.15 23.31
CA SER A 185 -11.87 -0.73 22.07
C SER A 185 -13.24 -0.15 21.74
N HIS A 186 -13.34 0.49 20.58
CA HIS A 186 -14.62 0.96 20.04
C HIS A 186 -14.72 0.62 18.56
N ASP A 187 -15.95 0.33 18.13
CA ASP A 187 -16.25 0.05 16.73
C ASP A 187 -16.35 1.32 15.89
N LEU A 188 -16.61 2.47 16.50
CA LEU A 188 -16.74 3.76 15.85
C LEU A 188 -16.02 4.84 16.66
N PHE A 189 -15.21 5.63 15.99
CA PHE A 189 -14.70 6.90 16.48
C PHE A 189 -15.28 8.02 15.62
N GLU A 190 -15.90 8.99 16.26
CA GLU A 190 -16.39 10.21 15.62
C GLU A 190 -15.55 11.40 16.11
N ILE A 191 -14.96 12.13 15.18
CA ILE A 191 -14.12 13.29 15.44
C ILE A 191 -14.78 14.49 14.79
N LYS A 192 -15.42 15.33 15.60
CA LYS A 192 -16.04 16.59 15.15
C LYS A 192 -15.02 17.72 15.20
N LEU A 193 -14.75 18.33 14.06
CA LEU A 193 -13.94 19.55 13.93
C LEU A 193 -14.84 20.71 13.51
N SER A 194 -14.31 21.94 13.57
CA SER A 194 -15.08 23.15 13.27
C SER A 194 -15.63 23.23 11.84
N ARG A 195 -15.04 22.50 10.89
CA ARG A 195 -15.40 22.56 9.46
C ARG A 195 -15.72 21.20 8.84
N LEU A 196 -15.45 20.10 9.55
CA LEU A 196 -15.64 18.76 9.03
C LEU A 196 -15.81 17.76 10.16
N THR A 197 -16.39 16.61 9.84
CA THR A 197 -16.52 15.46 10.73
C THR A 197 -15.83 14.26 10.10
N ILE A 198 -15.08 13.52 10.92
CA ILE A 198 -14.41 12.28 10.51
C ILE A 198 -15.01 11.12 11.30
N PHE A 199 -15.46 10.10 10.57
CA PHE A 199 -15.86 8.81 11.14
C PHE A 199 -14.79 7.78 10.84
N ILE A 200 -14.36 7.03 11.84
CA ILE A 200 -13.50 5.85 11.68
C ILE A 200 -14.28 4.67 12.23
N HIS A 201 -14.78 3.82 11.35
CA HIS A 201 -15.64 2.70 11.71
C HIS A 201 -14.97 1.37 11.39
N LYS A 202 -14.95 0.44 12.35
CA LYS A 202 -14.65 -0.97 12.10
C LYS A 202 -15.60 -1.52 11.04
N PHE A 203 -15.03 -2.03 9.96
CA PHE A 203 -15.77 -2.49 8.80
C PHE A 203 -15.61 -4.00 8.64
N ILE A 204 -16.04 -4.56 7.51
CA ILE A 204 -16.05 -6.01 7.29
C ILE A 204 -14.66 -6.56 7.00
N PHE A 205 -14.46 -7.88 7.15
CA PHE A 205 -13.20 -8.58 6.79
C PHE A 205 -11.93 -7.93 7.34
N ASP A 206 -11.96 -7.52 8.61
CA ASP A 206 -10.83 -6.84 9.24
C ASP A 206 -10.35 -5.60 8.47
N THR A 207 -11.30 -4.73 8.11
CA THR A 207 -11.02 -3.41 7.55
C THR A 207 -11.52 -2.27 8.45
N PHE A 208 -11.04 -1.06 8.20
CA PHE A 208 -11.59 0.19 8.71
C PHE A 208 -12.11 1.04 7.56
N LEU A 209 -13.27 1.63 7.74
CA LEU A 209 -13.81 2.65 6.85
C LEU A 209 -13.63 4.01 7.51
N MET A 210 -12.90 4.90 6.85
CA MET A 210 -12.86 6.31 7.19
C MET A 210 -13.79 7.08 6.27
N VAL A 211 -14.65 7.91 6.83
CA VAL A 211 -15.54 8.82 6.09
C VAL A 211 -15.27 10.24 6.57
N VAL A 212 -15.04 11.15 5.64
CA VAL A 212 -14.87 12.58 5.89
C VAL A 212 -16.00 13.31 5.19
N THR A 213 -16.69 14.17 5.94
CA THR A 213 -17.74 15.02 5.40
C THR A 213 -17.66 16.42 6.00
N ARG A 214 -18.01 17.42 5.20
CA ARG A 214 -18.29 18.78 5.65
C ARG A 214 -19.78 19.02 5.92
N ASP A 215 -20.63 18.06 5.56
CA ASP A 215 -22.07 18.16 5.77
C ASP A 215 -22.46 17.99 7.26
N THR A 216 -23.56 18.65 7.60
CA THR A 216 -24.16 18.73 8.93
C THR A 216 -25.04 17.53 9.26
N LEU A 217 -25.49 16.74 8.27
CA LEU A 217 -26.36 15.57 8.48
C LEU A 217 -25.57 14.30 8.87
N THR A 218 -24.74 14.42 9.90
CA THR A 218 -23.82 13.36 10.39
C THR A 218 -24.51 12.10 10.90
N GLU A 219 -25.76 12.20 11.37
CA GLU A 219 -26.48 11.10 12.02
C GLU A 219 -26.84 9.97 11.03
N LEU A 220 -27.11 10.32 9.77
CA LEU A 220 -27.45 9.36 8.73
C LEU A 220 -26.25 8.52 8.27
N ILE A 221 -25.04 9.08 8.34
CA ILE A 221 -23.82 8.41 7.90
C ILE A 221 -23.57 7.14 8.73
N SER A 222 -23.68 7.24 10.06
CA SER A 222 -23.47 6.08 10.94
C SER A 222 -24.50 4.97 10.71
N PHE A 223 -25.75 5.33 10.38
CA PHE A 223 -26.78 4.37 10.00
C PHE A 223 -26.47 3.71 8.65
N ASN A 224 -26.15 4.51 7.63
CA ASN A 224 -25.91 4.04 6.27
C ASN A 224 -24.61 3.24 6.12
N ILE A 225 -23.61 3.45 6.98
CA ILE A 225 -22.43 2.57 7.07
C ILE A 225 -22.85 1.11 7.34
N LYS A 226 -23.90 0.87 8.13
CA LYS A 226 -24.38 -0.50 8.38
C LYS A 226 -24.95 -1.14 7.11
N SER A 227 -25.73 -0.40 6.33
CA SER A 227 -26.23 -0.84 5.02
C SER A 227 -25.09 -1.12 4.04
N LEU A 228 -24.06 -0.27 4.04
CA LEU A 228 -22.87 -0.43 3.21
C LEU A 228 -22.14 -1.74 3.53
N LYS A 229 -22.03 -2.13 4.80
CA LYS A 229 -21.42 -3.42 5.21
C LYS A 229 -22.12 -4.60 4.54
N THR A 230 -23.45 -4.62 4.56
CA THR A 230 -24.24 -5.70 3.96
C THR A 230 -24.01 -5.80 2.46
N HIS A 231 -23.91 -4.67 1.76
CA HIS A 231 -23.63 -4.65 0.32
C HIS A 231 -22.20 -5.15 0.01
N PHE A 232 -21.20 -4.65 0.74
CA PHE A 232 -19.81 -5.08 0.57
C PHE A 232 -19.60 -6.58 0.87
N SER A 233 -20.31 -7.13 1.86
CA SER A 233 -20.23 -8.58 2.16
C SER A 233 -20.71 -9.43 0.98
N LYS A 234 -21.76 -9.02 0.28
CA LYS A 234 -22.26 -9.74 -0.91
C LYS A 234 -21.27 -9.63 -2.07
N LEU A 235 -20.82 -8.41 -2.36
CA LEU A 235 -19.87 -8.14 -3.45
C LEU A 235 -18.59 -8.98 -3.34
N LEU A 236 -18.08 -9.16 -2.12
CA LEU A 236 -16.89 -9.95 -1.88
C LEU A 236 -17.17 -11.47 -1.87
N GLN A 237 -18.34 -11.93 -1.42
CA GLN A 237 -18.74 -13.34 -1.54
C GLN A 237 -18.85 -13.78 -2.99
N ASP A 238 -19.47 -12.95 -3.84
CA ASP A 238 -19.61 -13.23 -5.28
C ASP A 238 -18.25 -13.25 -5.99
N SER A 239 -17.29 -12.46 -5.49
CA SER A 239 -15.93 -12.42 -6.03
C SER A 239 -15.10 -13.67 -5.70
N CYS A 240 -15.35 -14.31 -4.55
CA CYS A 240 -14.73 -15.58 -4.17
C CYS A 240 -15.33 -16.79 -4.90
N GLN A 241 -16.51 -16.63 -5.52
CA GLN A 241 -17.23 -17.68 -6.25
C GLN A 241 -16.99 -17.67 -7.77
N GLN A 242 -16.10 -16.82 -8.28
CA GLN A 242 -15.73 -16.92 -9.70
C GLN A 242 -15.04 -18.27 -9.96
N PRO A 243 -15.54 -19.09 -10.90
CA PRO A 243 -14.98 -20.40 -11.16
C PRO A 243 -13.54 -20.23 -11.64
N LYS A 244 -12.63 -21.03 -11.08
CA LYS A 244 -11.33 -21.30 -11.70
C LYS A 244 -11.62 -21.74 -13.13
N THR A 245 -11.43 -20.85 -14.09
CA THR A 245 -11.61 -21.18 -15.50
C THR A 245 -10.62 -22.27 -15.85
N SER A 246 -11.19 -23.42 -16.20
CA SER A 246 -10.52 -24.56 -16.80
C SER A 246 -9.86 -24.14 -18.12
N GLY A 247 -8.63 -24.59 -18.35
CA GLY A 247 -7.85 -24.33 -19.56
C GLY A 247 -6.37 -24.55 -19.31
#